data_AF-A0A2E6ZK90-F1
#
_entry.id   AF-A0A2E6ZK90-F1
#
_cell.length_a   1.000
_cell.length_b   1.000
_cell.length_c   1.000
_cell.angle_alpha   90.00
_cell.angle_beta   90.00
_cell.angle_gamma   90.00
#
_symmetry.space_group_name_H-M   'P 1'
#
loop_
_entity.id
_entity.type
_entity.pdbx_description
1 polymer ?
#
loop_
_entity_poly.entity_id
_entity_poly.type
_entity_poly.pdbx_seq_one_letter_code
_entity_poly.pdbx_strand_id
1 'polypeptide(L)' 'MSNSNNYFNEKSTSRFDFGVYRNRTAKKAGSNMFTISTRPYEGQQYSVGTTTISMSIKEAQALQSFLNKSLTAGESNDV' A
#
# COMPACT_ATOMS: atom_id res chain seq x y z
N MET A 1 -2.57 22.28 -24.95
CA MET A 1 -1.93 22.15 -23.62
C MET A 1 -2.57 20.97 -22.88
N SER A 2 -1.86 19.87 -22.65
CA SER A 2 -2.14 18.93 -21.55
C SER A 2 -0.92 18.03 -21.35
N ASN A 3 -0.07 18.38 -20.39
CA ASN A 3 0.99 17.48 -19.94
C ASN A 3 0.40 16.60 -18.84
N SER A 4 -0.24 15.50 -19.25
CA SER A 4 -0.87 14.53 -18.35
C SER A 4 0.22 13.66 -17.71
N ASN A 5 0.95 14.24 -16.74
CA ASN A 5 1.96 13.52 -15.95
C ASN A 5 1.26 12.62 -14.92
N ASN A 6 0.63 11.57 -15.42
CA ASN A 6 0.16 10.44 -14.63
C ASN A 6 1.36 9.53 -14.33
N TYR A 7 1.46 9.05 -13.09
CA TYR A 7 2.48 8.14 -12.62
C TYR A 7 1.79 6.91 -12.03
N PHE A 8 2.16 5.75 -12.55
CA PHE A 8 1.75 4.45 -12.04
C PHE A 8 2.98 3.62 -11.77
N ASN A 9 2.98 2.89 -10.66
CA ASN A 9 4.01 1.91 -10.35
C ASN A 9 3.42 0.79 -9.50
N GLU A 10 3.98 -0.39 -9.64
CA GLU A 10 3.56 -1.58 -8.92
C GLU A 10 4.76 -2.38 -8.43
N LYS A 11 4.57 -3.10 -7.33
CA LYS A 11 5.58 -3.99 -6.77
C LYS A 11 4.88 -5.21 -6.19
N SER A 12 5.39 -6.38 -6.52
CA SER A 12 4.88 -7.65 -6.01
C SER A 12 5.89 -8.33 -5.10
N THR A 13 5.37 -9.12 -4.18
CA THR A 13 6.09 -10.05 -3.32
C THR A 13 5.40 -11.41 -3.39
N SER A 14 5.94 -12.42 -2.71
CA SER A 14 5.27 -13.73 -2.64
C SER A 14 3.87 -13.67 -2.02
N ARG A 15 3.57 -12.66 -1.18
CA ARG A 15 2.31 -12.59 -0.40
C ARG A 15 1.48 -11.34 -0.63
N PHE A 16 2.05 -10.32 -1.26
CA PHE A 16 1.40 -9.02 -1.41
C PHE A 16 1.70 -8.38 -2.76
N ASP A 17 0.69 -7.72 -3.31
CA ASP A 17 0.81 -6.78 -4.42
C ASP A 17 0.59 -5.36 -3.91
N PHE A 18 1.46 -4.45 -4.33
CA PHE A 18 1.41 -3.03 -4.02
C PHE A 18 1.24 -2.24 -5.32
N GLY A 19 0.27 -1.33 -5.35
CA GLY A 19 0.04 -0.44 -6.48
C GLY A 19 -0.02 1.02 -6.02
N VAL A 20 0.59 1.93 -6.78
CA VAL A 20 0.49 3.37 -6.54
C VAL A 20 0.05 4.08 -7.83
N TYR A 21 -0.97 4.91 -7.70
CA TYR A 21 -1.47 5.76 -8.77
C TYR A 21 -1.43 7.22 -8.34
N ARG A 22 -0.67 8.02 -9.07
CA ARG A 22 -0.52 9.46 -8.83
C ARG A 22 -0.81 10.23 -10.09
N ASN A 23 -1.63 11.27 -9.99
CA ASN A 23 -1.66 12.31 -11.00
C ASN A 23 -1.68 13.69 -10.38
N ARG A 24 -1.35 14.73 -11.17
CA ARG A 24 -1.26 16.10 -10.65
C ARG A 24 -2.61 16.66 -10.17
N THR A 25 -3.72 16.29 -10.81
CA THR A 25 -5.07 16.76 -10.45
C THR A 25 -5.53 16.12 -9.14
N ALA A 26 -5.44 14.80 -9.03
CA ALA A 26 -5.68 14.00 -7.83
C ALA A 26 -4.72 14.36 -6.70
N LYS A 27 -3.47 14.76 -6.98
CA LYS A 27 -2.56 15.33 -5.96
C LYS A 27 -3.14 16.58 -5.33
N LYS A 28 -3.69 17.52 -6.13
CA LYS A 28 -4.34 18.74 -5.62
C LYS A 28 -5.60 18.41 -4.83
N ALA A 29 -6.36 17.40 -5.26
CA ALA A 29 -7.56 16.92 -4.58
C ALA A 29 -7.28 15.99 -3.39
N GLY A 30 -6.03 15.59 -3.14
CA GLY A 30 -5.66 14.62 -2.11
C GLY A 30 -6.06 13.17 -2.39
N SER A 31 -6.49 12.85 -3.62
CA SER A 31 -7.09 11.56 -4.00
C SER A 31 -6.15 10.63 -4.78
N ASN A 32 -4.83 10.84 -4.69
CA ASN A 32 -3.88 9.83 -5.19
C ASN A 32 -4.04 8.55 -4.37
N MET A 33 -4.04 7.40 -5.04
CA MET A 33 -4.39 6.12 -4.41
C MET A 33 -3.18 5.21 -4.27
N PHE A 34 -3.22 4.44 -3.19
CA PHE A 34 -2.33 3.34 -2.89
C PHE A 34 -3.17 2.10 -2.59
N THR A 35 -2.78 0.97 -3.16
CA THR A 35 -3.49 -0.30 -3.04
C THR A 35 -2.55 -1.38 -2.54
N ILE A 36 -3.01 -2.17 -1.57
CA ILE A 36 -2.35 -3.38 -1.10
C ILE A 36 -3.33 -4.54 -1.32
N SER A 37 -2.90 -5.62 -1.96
CA SER A 37 -3.69 -6.84 -2.09
C SER A 37 -2.92 -8.04 -1.58
N THR A 38 -3.58 -8.96 -0.88
CA THR A 38 -2.98 -10.25 -0.54
C THR A 38 -2.98 -11.17 -1.75
N ARG A 39 -1.87 -11.88 -1.94
CA ARG A 39 -1.74 -12.94 -2.94
C ARG A 39 -1.97 -14.30 -2.28
N PRO A 40 -2.71 -15.22 -2.91
CA PRO A 40 -2.74 -16.59 -2.46
C PRO A 40 -1.33 -17.19 -2.57
N TYR A 41 -1.00 -18.13 -1.68
CA TYR A 41 0.23 -18.88 -1.80
C TYR A 41 0.21 -19.70 -3.10
N GLU A 42 1.34 -19.80 -3.79
CA GLU A 42 1.47 -20.58 -5.03
C GLU A 42 0.94 -22.00 -4.82
N GLY A 43 0.01 -22.44 -5.68
CA GLY A 43 -0.66 -23.75 -5.56
C GLY A 43 -1.85 -23.81 -4.59
N GLN A 44 -2.21 -22.71 -3.91
CA GLN A 44 -3.34 -22.62 -2.95
C GLN A 44 -4.43 -21.64 -3.44
N GLN A 45 -4.66 -21.57 -4.76
CA GLN A 45 -5.62 -20.63 -5.39
C GLN A 45 -7.06 -20.75 -4.89
N TYR A 46 -7.45 -21.90 -4.31
CA TYR A 46 -8.83 -22.17 -3.91
C TYR A 46 -9.12 -21.99 -2.41
N SER A 47 -8.11 -21.77 -1.56
CA SER A 47 -8.28 -21.85 -0.09
C SER A 47 -8.21 -20.51 0.66
N VAL A 48 -7.73 -19.42 0.04
CA VAL A 48 -7.50 -18.16 0.76
C VAL A 48 -8.08 -17.00 -0.03
N GLY A 49 -9.07 -16.32 0.55
CA GLY A 49 -9.64 -15.10 -0.05
C GLY A 49 -8.57 -14.01 -0.18
N THR A 50 -8.54 -13.36 -1.34
CA THR A 50 -7.71 -12.18 -1.57
C THR A 50 -8.36 -10.97 -0.92
N THR A 51 -7.64 -10.29 -0.03
CA THR A 51 -8.07 -9.06 0.61
C THR A 51 -7.36 -7.90 -0.05
N THR A 52 -8.12 -6.91 -0.51
CA THR A 52 -7.59 -5.68 -1.09
C THR A 52 -7.97 -4.49 -0.22
N ILE A 53 -6.98 -3.67 0.10
CA ILE A 53 -7.15 -2.39 0.79
C ILE A 53 -6.71 -1.30 -0.17
N SER A 54 -7.58 -0.33 -0.43
CA SER A 54 -7.25 0.89 -1.18
C SER A 54 -7.42 2.10 -0.27
N MET A 55 -6.45 2.99 -0.31
CA MET A 55 -6.41 4.19 0.54
C MET A 55 -5.73 5.33 -0.21
N SER A 56 -5.93 6.56 0.26
CA SER A 56 -5.16 7.69 -0.25
C SER A 56 -3.69 7.56 0.14
N ILE A 57 -2.79 8.20 -0.61
CA ILE A 57 -1.36 8.22 -0.26
C ILE A 57 -1.11 8.82 1.13
N LYS A 58 -1.95 9.79 1.57
CA LYS A 58 -1.82 10.38 2.90
C LYS A 58 -2.17 9.39 4.01
N GLU A 59 -3.24 8.64 3.81
CA GLU A 59 -3.65 7.57 4.74
C GLU A 59 -2.59 6.46 4.79
N ALA A 60 -2.02 6.08 3.64
CA ALA A 60 -0.93 5.10 3.60
C ALA A 60 0.30 5.55 4.40
N GLN A 61 0.67 6.84 4.29
CA GLN A 61 1.76 7.41 5.09
C GLN A 61 1.44 7.45 6.59
N ALA A 62 0.21 7.81 6.95
CA ALA A 62 -0.24 7.80 8.35
C ALA A 62 -0.22 6.38 8.93
N LEU A 63 -0.73 5.39 8.19
CA LEU A 63 -0.71 3.98 8.57
C LEU A 63 0.73 3.47 8.74
N GLN A 64 1.62 3.78 7.79
CA GLN A 64 3.03 3.42 7.90
C GLN A 64 3.64 4.01 9.18
N SER A 65 3.41 5.31 9.46
CA SER A 65 3.94 5.94 10.67
C SER A 65 3.39 5.31 11.95
N PHE A 66 2.10 4.95 11.96
CA PHE A 66 1.48 4.27 13.09
C PHE A 66 2.12 2.89 13.32
N LEU A 67 2.17 2.05 12.28
CA LEU A 67 2.74 0.70 12.36
C LEU A 67 4.21 0.74 12.78
N ASN A 68 5.01 1.65 12.22
CA ASN A 68 6.40 1.81 12.61
C ASN A 68 6.52 2.12 14.10
N LYS A 69 5.70 3.02 14.65
CA LYS A 69 5.72 3.36 16.09
C LYS A 69 5.21 2.21 16.97
N SER A 70 4.12 1.57 16.57
CA SER A 70 3.48 0.52 17.37
C SER A 70 4.24 -0.80 17.38
N LEU A 71 4.97 -1.11 16.31
CA LEU A 71 5.70 -2.38 16.17
C LEU A 71 7.18 -2.27 16.56
N THR A 72 7.80 -1.08 16.55
CA THR A 72 9.19 -0.90 17.03
C THR A 72 9.32 -0.72 18.55
N ALA A 73 8.23 -0.42 19.26
CA ALA A 73 8.22 -0.30 20.72
C ALA A 73 8.30 -1.66 21.46
N GLY A 74 8.38 -2.79 20.73
CA GLY A 74 8.45 -4.15 21.29
C GLY A 74 9.86 -4.70 21.53
N GLU A 75 10.93 -4.01 21.10
CA GLU A 75 12.32 -4.43 21.30
C GLU A 75 13.01 -3.67 22.44
N SER A 76 12.38 -3.64 23.62
CA SER A 76 13.07 -3.34 24.88
C SER A 76 12.64 -4.33 25.96
N ASN A 77 13.02 -5.58 25.78
CA ASN A 77 13.16 -6.54 26.88
C ASN A 77 14.64 -6.93 26.95
N ASP A 78 15.47 -6.02 27.43
CA ASP A 78 16.77 -6.40 27.99
C ASP A 78 16.59 -6.58 29.51
N VAL A 79 16.97 -7.79 29.92
CA VAL A 79 17.03 -8.37 31.26
C VAL A 79 18.14 -7.74 32.08
#